data_AF-A0A966SIL2-F1
#
_entry.id   AF-A0A966SIL2-F1
#
_cell.length_a   1.000
_cell.length_b   1.000
_cell.length_c   1.000
_cell.angle_alpha   90.00
_cell.angle_beta   90.00
_cell.angle_gamma   90.00
#
_symmetry.space_group_name_H-M   'P 1'
#
loop_
_entity.id
_entity.type
_entity.pdbx_description
1 polymer ?
#
loop_
_entity_poly.entity_id
_entity_poly.type
_entity_poly.pdbx_seq_one_letter_code
_entity_poly.pdbx_strand_id
1 'polypeptide(L)'
;ADQFCVQVQDFFGQRVVIPRNGNVNLAQNFVEQMAGDTALMNTRSRAIVQRQFTRVRDMQLKAEESYRAKIKGLEDSLQDTQRKLNDLQRNKEKGQRFVLSPEQQKELENFRKQEANVKVELKLLRRDLRQEVESMENRLKWMNIAGMPFLVTIGGIGLAVFKRKRTAAR
;
A
#
# COMPACT_ATOMS: atom_id res chain seq x y z
N ALA A 1 20.12 28.33 -8.60
CA ALA A 1 20.06 27.00 -7.94
C ALA A 1 19.06 26.16 -8.72
N ASP A 2 19.46 24.98 -9.13
CA ASP A 2 18.67 24.15 -10.04
C ASP A 2 17.45 23.52 -9.33
N GLN A 3 16.25 23.76 -9.85
CA GLN A 3 14.96 23.40 -9.25
C GLN A 3 14.68 21.88 -9.32
N PHE A 4 15.52 21.15 -10.06
CA PHE A 4 15.44 19.69 -10.21
C PHE A 4 16.11 18.93 -9.06
N CYS A 5 17.09 19.52 -8.37
CA CYS A 5 17.90 18.84 -7.36
C CYS A 5 17.55 19.27 -5.93
N VAL A 6 17.13 20.53 -5.75
CA VAL A 6 16.80 21.09 -4.44
C VAL A 6 15.47 21.83 -4.48
N GLN A 7 14.70 21.71 -3.41
CA GLN A 7 13.50 22.49 -3.18
C GLN A 7 13.79 23.46 -2.04
N VAL A 8 13.75 24.76 -2.34
CA VAL A 8 13.89 25.81 -1.33
C VAL A 8 12.49 26.17 -0.85
N GLN A 9 12.24 26.03 0.44
CA GLN A 9 11.00 26.44 1.08
C GLN A 9 11.31 27.55 2.09
N ASP A 10 10.63 28.69 1.96
CA ASP A 10 10.71 29.76 2.94
C ASP A 10 9.77 29.43 4.11
N PHE A 11 10.35 29.26 5.30
CA PHE A 11 9.60 29.04 6.54
C PHE A 11 9.99 30.12 7.54
N PHE A 12 9.02 30.97 7.92
CA PHE A 12 9.23 32.12 8.82
C PHE A 12 10.45 33.01 8.47
N GLY A 13 10.64 33.30 7.18
CA GLY A 13 11.73 34.16 6.70
C GLY A 13 13.12 33.50 6.67
N GLN A 14 13.21 32.22 7.03
CA GLN A 14 14.42 31.41 6.84
C GLN A 14 14.24 30.48 5.65
N ARG A 15 15.20 30.54 4.71
CA ARG A 15 15.26 29.64 3.56
C ARG A 15 15.77 28.27 4.00
N VAL A 16 14.90 27.28 4.03
CA VAL A 16 15.27 25.89 4.29
C VAL A 16 15.42 25.15 2.95
N VAL A 17 16.59 24.56 2.73
CA VAL A 17 16.90 23.80 1.51
C VAL A 17 16.67 22.32 1.78
N ILE A 18 15.69 21.73 1.10
CA ILE A 18 15.37 20.31 1.20
C ILE A 18 15.88 19.62 -0.08
N PRO A 19 16.77 18.61 0.02
CA PRO A 19 17.20 17.85 -1.15
C PRO A 19 16.01 17.07 -1.70
N ARG A 20 15.71 17.24 -2.99
CA ARG A 20 14.56 16.59 -3.64
C ARG A 20 14.89 15.17 -4.12
N ASN A 21 16.17 14.90 -4.39
CA ASN A 21 16.68 13.60 -4.85
C ASN A 21 18.10 13.36 -4.30
N GLY A 22 18.67 12.17 -4.59
CA GLY A 22 20.01 11.80 -4.15
C GLY A 22 21.15 12.36 -5.00
N ASN A 23 20.88 13.10 -6.08
CA ASN A 23 21.90 13.51 -7.05
C ASN A 23 22.89 14.52 -6.47
N VAL A 24 22.44 15.41 -5.58
CA VAL A 24 23.31 16.36 -4.87
C VAL A 24 24.29 15.60 -3.98
N ASN A 25 23.80 14.60 -3.24
CA ASN A 25 24.64 13.76 -2.40
C ASN A 25 25.63 12.95 -3.24
N LEU A 26 25.22 12.44 -4.41
CA LEU A 26 26.11 11.73 -5.35
C LEU A 26 27.25 12.63 -5.84
N ALA A 27 26.94 13.83 -6.32
CA ALA A 27 27.94 14.78 -6.81
C ALA A 27 28.89 15.21 -5.68
N GLN A 28 28.36 15.47 -4.48
CA GLN A 28 29.16 15.78 -3.30
C GLN A 28 30.11 14.62 -2.94
N ASN A 29 29.60 13.39 -2.89
CA ASN A 29 30.41 12.20 -2.62
C ASN A 29 31.52 12.01 -3.67
N PHE A 30 31.25 12.29 -4.95
CA PHE A 30 32.24 12.18 -6.02
C PHE A 30 33.36 13.21 -5.87
N VAL A 31 33.00 14.46 -5.54
CA VAL A 31 33.96 15.53 -5.27
C VAL A 31 34.80 15.21 -4.03
N GLU A 32 34.18 14.74 -2.95
CA GLU A 32 34.87 14.33 -1.71
C GLU A 32 35.82 13.14 -1.94
N GLN A 33 35.42 12.16 -2.76
CA GLN A 33 36.25 11.04 -3.16
C GLN A 33 37.49 11.48 -3.96
N MET A 34 37.34 12.48 -4.85
CA MET A 34 38.46 13.06 -5.59
C MET A 34 39.35 13.97 -4.74
N ALA A 35 38.78 14.63 -3.72
CA ALA A 35 39.51 15.47 -2.77
C ALA A 35 40.29 14.66 -1.72
N GLY A 36 40.13 13.33 -1.67
CA GLY A 36 40.94 12.43 -0.86
C GLY A 36 40.51 12.28 0.60
N ASP A 37 39.34 12.81 0.99
CA ASP A 37 38.85 12.73 2.38
C ASP A 37 37.92 11.52 2.58
N THR A 38 38.52 10.33 2.59
CA THR A 38 37.80 9.06 2.79
C THR A 38 37.28 8.86 4.23
N ALA A 39 37.75 9.64 5.20
CA ALA A 39 37.36 9.50 6.61
C ALA A 39 35.97 10.10 6.88
N LEU A 40 35.61 11.19 6.22
CA LEU A 40 34.31 11.85 6.33
C LEU A 40 33.20 11.15 5.52
N MET A 41 33.52 10.45 4.43
CA MET A 41 32.54 9.65 3.66
C MET A 41 31.95 8.49 4.48
N ASN A 42 32.79 7.73 5.21
CA ASN A 42 32.35 6.56 5.96
C ASN A 42 31.48 6.91 7.19
N THR A 43 31.61 8.12 7.73
CA THR A 43 30.81 8.56 8.89
C THR A 43 29.45 9.10 8.48
N ARG A 44 29.33 9.68 7.29
CA ARG A 44 28.08 10.29 6.77
C ARG A 44 27.22 9.32 5.97
N SER A 45 27.78 8.22 5.45
CA SER A 45 27.04 7.20 4.66
C SER A 45 26.18 6.27 5.52
N ARG A 46 25.54 6.75 6.59
CA ARG A 46 24.38 6.03 7.13
C ARG A 46 23.24 6.29 6.17
N ALA A 47 23.17 5.45 5.12
CA ALA A 47 21.96 5.26 4.36
C ALA A 47 20.79 5.21 5.34
N ILE A 48 19.71 5.93 5.04
CA ILE A 48 18.52 5.93 5.89
C ILE A 48 18.03 4.49 5.95
N VAL A 49 18.42 3.76 6.99
CA VAL A 49 17.99 2.38 7.21
C VAL A 49 16.56 2.49 7.66
N GLN A 50 15.64 2.32 6.70
CA GLN A 50 14.21 2.25 7.00
C GLN A 50 13.97 0.97 7.80
N ARG A 51 13.94 1.09 9.13
CA ARG A 51 13.58 -0.01 10.03
C ARG A 51 12.08 -0.24 9.93
N GLN A 52 11.69 -1.08 8.98
CA GLN A 52 10.31 -1.51 8.83
C GLN A 52 9.93 -2.43 10.00
N PHE A 53 8.66 -2.39 10.39
CA PHE A 53 8.11 -3.29 11.40
C PHE A 53 8.01 -4.71 10.82
N THR A 54 9.03 -5.55 11.02
CA THR A 54 9.10 -6.92 10.48
C THR A 54 7.89 -7.77 10.86
N ARG A 55 7.41 -7.68 12.12
CA ARG A 55 6.22 -8.42 12.54
C ARG A 55 4.94 -8.01 11.79
N VAL A 56 4.76 -6.71 11.54
CA VAL A 56 3.62 -6.21 10.75
C VAL A 56 3.75 -6.68 9.30
N ARG A 57 4.97 -6.65 8.76
CA ARG A 57 5.25 -7.13 7.41
C ARG A 57 4.92 -8.61 7.25
N ASP A 58 5.32 -9.46 8.21
CA ASP A 58 4.99 -10.89 8.18
C ASP A 58 3.49 -11.14 8.22
N MET A 59 2.74 -10.35 9.01
CA MET A 59 1.28 -10.46 9.06
C MET A 59 0.61 -10.03 7.74
N GLN A 60 1.09 -8.95 7.11
CA GLN A 60 0.65 -8.53 5.78
C GLN A 60 0.91 -9.61 4.73
N LEU A 61 2.10 -10.20 4.74
CA LEU A 61 2.47 -11.28 3.80
C LEU A 61 1.56 -12.50 3.96
N LYS A 62 1.23 -12.89 5.20
CA LYS A 62 0.29 -13.99 5.45
C LYS A 62 -1.12 -13.69 4.94
N ALA A 63 -1.60 -12.47 5.13
CA ALA A 63 -2.88 -12.04 4.57
C ALA A 63 -2.83 -12.10 3.04
N GLU A 64 -1.81 -11.51 2.41
CA GLU A 64 -1.60 -11.54 0.96
C GLU A 64 -1.56 -12.97 0.40
N GLU A 65 -0.86 -13.90 1.06
CA GLU A 65 -0.73 -15.29 0.64
C GLU A 65 -2.10 -16.00 0.52
N SER A 66 -3.00 -15.75 1.48
CA SER A 66 -4.34 -16.37 1.49
C SER A 66 -5.24 -15.91 0.32
N TYR A 67 -5.05 -14.68 -0.16
CA TYR A 67 -5.81 -14.14 -1.30
C TYR A 67 -5.10 -14.37 -2.62
N ARG A 68 -3.76 -14.50 -2.63
CA ARG A 68 -2.94 -14.64 -3.84
C ARG A 68 -3.40 -15.80 -4.71
N ALA A 69 -3.66 -16.96 -4.12
CA ALA A 69 -4.12 -18.14 -4.85
C ALA A 69 -5.49 -17.91 -5.51
N LYS A 70 -6.44 -17.28 -4.80
CA LYS A 70 -7.79 -16.98 -5.29
C LYS A 70 -7.75 -15.94 -6.42
N ILE A 71 -7.00 -14.86 -6.23
CA ILE A 71 -6.83 -13.81 -7.25
C ILE A 71 -6.23 -14.41 -8.51
N LYS A 72 -5.16 -15.21 -8.36
CA LYS A 72 -4.50 -15.84 -9.50
C LYS A 72 -5.45 -16.78 -10.26
N GLY A 73 -6.21 -17.61 -9.54
CA GLY A 73 -7.19 -18.50 -10.18
C GLY A 73 -8.27 -17.74 -10.97
N LEU A 74 -8.78 -16.64 -10.43
CA LEU A 74 -9.75 -15.80 -11.14
C LEU A 74 -9.13 -15.04 -12.32
N GLU A 75 -7.87 -14.59 -12.21
CA GLU A 75 -7.13 -13.95 -13.30
C GLU A 75 -6.87 -14.93 -14.46
N ASP A 76 -6.44 -16.15 -14.14
CA ASP A 76 -6.21 -17.22 -15.12
C ASP A 76 -7.53 -17.57 -15.84
N SER A 77 -8.62 -17.73 -15.08
CA SER A 77 -9.95 -18.01 -15.65
C SER A 77 -10.48 -16.86 -16.53
N LEU A 78 -10.22 -15.62 -16.15
CA LEU A 78 -10.57 -14.45 -16.96
C LEU A 78 -9.77 -14.44 -18.26
N GLN A 79 -8.46 -14.70 -18.19
CA GLN A 79 -7.59 -14.72 -19.35
C GLN A 79 -8.01 -15.80 -20.35
N ASP A 80 -8.37 -16.99 -19.87
CA ASP A 80 -8.84 -18.08 -20.73
C ASP A 80 -10.19 -17.76 -21.38
N THR A 81 -11.12 -17.16 -20.63
CA THR A 81 -12.40 -16.69 -21.17
C THR A 81 -12.21 -15.63 -22.25
N GLN A 82 -11.30 -14.68 -22.03
CA GLN A 82 -10.99 -13.63 -22.99
C GLN A 82 -10.37 -14.20 -24.28
N ARG A 83 -9.48 -15.19 -24.16
CA ARG A 83 -8.88 -15.88 -25.31
C ARG A 83 -9.95 -16.56 -26.15
N LYS A 84 -10.83 -17.36 -25.53
CA LYS A 84 -11.95 -18.02 -26.21
C LYS A 84 -12.88 -17.03 -26.92
N LEU A 85 -13.21 -15.91 -26.26
CA LEU A 85 -14.01 -14.83 -26.83
C LEU A 85 -13.34 -14.21 -28.07
N ASN A 86 -12.04 -13.94 -27.99
CA ASN A 86 -11.28 -13.36 -29.11
C ASN A 86 -11.17 -14.35 -30.28
N ASP A 87 -11.00 -15.64 -30.00
CA ASP A 87 -10.94 -16.68 -31.05
C ASP A 87 -12.30 -16.85 -31.75
N LEU A 88 -13.41 -16.86 -30.99
CA LEU A 88 -14.77 -16.85 -31.53
C LEU A 88 -15.03 -15.62 -32.41
N GLN A 89 -14.53 -14.44 -32.01
CA GLN A 89 -14.66 -13.20 -32.79
C GLN A 89 -13.80 -13.22 -34.06
N ARG A 90 -12.56 -13.72 -34.00
CA ARG A 90 -11.66 -13.83 -35.17
C ARG A 90 -12.17 -14.82 -36.21
N ASN A 91 -12.73 -15.95 -35.78
CA ASN A 91 -13.31 -16.95 -36.68
C ASN A 91 -14.57 -16.44 -37.41
N LYS A 92 -15.20 -15.37 -36.91
CA LYS A 92 -16.33 -14.69 -37.52
C LYS A 92 -15.96 -13.92 -38.80
N GLU A 93 -14.73 -13.41 -38.91
CA GLU A 93 -14.30 -12.52 -40.02
C GLU A 93 -13.96 -13.27 -41.31
N LYS A 94 -13.60 -14.56 -41.25
CA LYS A 94 -12.99 -15.28 -42.38
C LYS A 94 -13.97 -15.97 -43.35
N GLY A 95 -15.29 -15.95 -43.15
CA GLY A 95 -16.17 -16.67 -44.09
C GLY A 95 -17.68 -16.58 -43.99
N GLN A 96 -18.28 -15.86 -43.03
CA GLN A 96 -19.75 -15.76 -42.94
C GLN A 96 -20.19 -14.30 -42.89
N ARG A 97 -20.67 -13.82 -44.04
CA ARG A 97 -20.99 -12.40 -44.23
C ARG A 97 -22.23 -11.94 -43.47
N PHE A 98 -23.10 -12.79 -42.93
CA PHE A 98 -24.32 -12.31 -42.28
C PHE A 98 -24.80 -13.22 -41.14
N VAL A 99 -24.78 -12.63 -39.93
CA VAL A 99 -25.52 -13.03 -38.71
C VAL A 99 -24.97 -14.25 -37.94
N LEU A 100 -24.47 -14.00 -36.70
CA LEU A 100 -24.22 -15.06 -35.70
C LEU A 100 -25.50 -15.90 -35.54
N SER A 101 -25.39 -17.23 -35.44
CA SER A 101 -26.56 -18.04 -35.10
C SER A 101 -27.16 -17.53 -33.77
N PRO A 102 -28.49 -17.58 -33.58
CA PRO A 102 -29.11 -17.15 -32.33
C PRO A 102 -28.51 -17.84 -31.09
N GLU A 103 -28.02 -19.07 -31.26
CA GLU A 103 -27.33 -19.85 -30.24
C GLU A 103 -25.94 -19.27 -29.93
N GLN A 104 -25.15 -18.91 -30.95
CA GLN A 104 -23.85 -18.26 -30.77
C GLN A 104 -23.95 -16.86 -30.15
N GLN A 105 -25.01 -16.11 -30.44
CA GLN A 105 -25.26 -14.81 -29.80
C GLN A 105 -25.54 -14.98 -28.31
N LYS A 106 -26.40 -15.93 -27.94
CA LYS A 106 -26.67 -16.26 -26.54
C LYS A 106 -25.42 -16.72 -25.80
N GLU A 107 -24.61 -17.55 -26.44
CA GLU A 107 -23.36 -18.03 -25.84
C GLU A 107 -22.36 -16.88 -25.62
N LEU A 108 -22.23 -15.97 -26.60
CA LEU A 108 -21.42 -14.76 -26.47
C LEU A 108 -21.90 -13.85 -25.32
N GLU A 109 -23.21 -13.65 -25.19
CA GLU A 109 -23.78 -12.88 -24.07
C GLU A 109 -23.52 -13.54 -22.72
N ASN A 110 -23.64 -14.87 -22.63
CA ASN A 110 -23.33 -15.61 -21.42
C ASN A 110 -21.85 -15.46 -21.03
N PHE A 111 -20.93 -15.57 -22.00
CA PHE A 111 -19.51 -15.36 -21.75
C PHE A 111 -19.19 -13.92 -21.31
N ARG A 112 -19.80 -12.91 -21.95
CA ARG A 112 -19.64 -11.50 -21.53
C ARG A 112 -20.16 -11.27 -20.11
N LYS A 113 -21.27 -11.89 -19.73
CA LYS A 113 -21.79 -11.85 -18.35
C LYS A 113 -20.85 -12.52 -17.37
N GLN A 114 -20.30 -13.68 -17.71
CA GLN A 114 -19.31 -14.37 -16.88
C GLN A 114 -18.04 -13.53 -16.70
N GLU A 115 -17.51 -12.94 -17.78
CA GLU A 115 -16.36 -12.03 -17.72
C GLU A 115 -16.63 -10.83 -16.79
N ALA A 116 -17.80 -10.21 -16.91
CA ALA A 116 -18.20 -9.10 -16.04
C ALA A 116 -18.28 -9.53 -14.57
N ASN A 117 -18.87 -10.69 -14.28
CA ASN A 117 -18.98 -11.23 -12.93
C ASN A 117 -17.59 -11.51 -12.32
N VAL A 118 -16.69 -12.15 -13.07
CA VAL A 118 -15.31 -12.44 -12.62
C VAL A 118 -14.54 -11.15 -12.35
N LYS A 119 -14.72 -10.10 -13.17
CA LYS A 119 -14.11 -8.78 -12.92
C LYS A 119 -14.61 -8.14 -11.63
N VAL A 120 -15.92 -8.25 -11.35
CA VAL A 120 -16.51 -7.75 -10.10
C VAL A 120 -15.95 -8.52 -8.91
N GLU A 121 -15.90 -9.85 -9.01
CA GLU A 121 -15.36 -10.72 -7.97
C GLU A 121 -13.88 -10.39 -7.68
N LEU A 122 -13.05 -10.24 -8.72
CA LEU A 122 -11.65 -9.80 -8.57
C LEU A 122 -11.53 -8.45 -7.85
N LYS A 123 -12.39 -7.49 -8.19
CA LYS A 123 -12.39 -6.17 -7.54
C LYS A 123 -12.77 -6.27 -6.07
N LEU A 124 -13.77 -7.07 -5.74
CA LEU A 124 -14.20 -7.32 -4.35
C LEU A 124 -13.07 -7.99 -3.57
N LEU A 125 -12.48 -9.06 -4.12
CA LEU A 125 -11.45 -9.83 -3.45
C LEU A 125 -10.18 -8.99 -3.18
N ARG A 126 -9.80 -8.12 -4.12
CA ARG A 126 -8.70 -7.16 -3.94
C ARG A 126 -9.03 -6.08 -2.90
N ARG A 127 -10.28 -5.63 -2.84
CA ARG A 127 -10.74 -4.67 -1.82
C ARG A 127 -10.70 -5.32 -0.44
N ASP A 128 -11.19 -6.54 -0.32
CA ASP A 128 -11.27 -7.27 0.94
C ASP A 128 -9.86 -7.56 1.48
N LEU A 129 -8.91 -7.98 0.62
CA LEU A 129 -7.48 -8.07 0.98
C LEU A 129 -6.95 -6.76 1.56
N ARG A 130 -7.21 -5.63 0.89
CA ARG A 130 -6.76 -4.31 1.36
C ARG A 130 -7.41 -3.94 2.69
N GLN A 131 -8.71 -4.13 2.81
CA GLN A 131 -9.47 -3.81 4.01
C GLN A 131 -9.00 -4.64 5.21
N GLU A 132 -8.68 -5.92 5.00
CA GLU A 132 -8.15 -6.79 6.04
C GLU A 132 -6.79 -6.29 6.54
N VAL A 133 -5.87 -5.96 5.62
CA VAL A 133 -4.56 -5.38 5.95
C VAL A 133 -4.70 -4.05 6.70
N GLU A 134 -5.54 -3.13 6.19
CA GLU A 134 -5.75 -1.81 6.80
C GLU A 134 -6.41 -1.93 8.18
N SER A 135 -7.40 -2.81 8.35
CA SER A 135 -8.08 -3.01 9.62
C SER A 135 -7.14 -3.54 10.70
N MET A 136 -6.23 -4.45 10.33
CA MET A 136 -5.22 -4.99 11.22
C MET A 136 -4.24 -3.89 11.66
N GLU A 137 -3.72 -3.11 10.72
CA GLU A 137 -2.82 -2.00 10.98
C GLU A 137 -3.49 -0.94 11.86
N ASN A 138 -4.75 -0.59 11.57
CA ASN A 138 -5.52 0.39 12.33
C ASN A 138 -5.78 -0.09 13.76
N ARG A 139 -6.12 -1.36 13.98
CA ARG A 139 -6.29 -1.90 15.35
C ARG A 139 -5.00 -1.77 16.16
N LEU A 140 -3.85 -2.09 15.58
CA LEU A 140 -2.55 -1.94 16.25
C LEU A 140 -2.25 -0.47 16.57
N LYS A 141 -2.50 0.45 15.62
CA LYS A 141 -2.35 1.89 15.84
C LYS A 141 -3.24 2.39 16.97
N TRP A 142 -4.52 2.03 16.97
CA TRP A 142 -5.47 2.45 18.00
C TRP A 142 -5.09 1.97 19.40
N MET A 143 -4.68 0.70 19.55
CA MET A 143 -4.22 0.19 20.84
C MET A 143 -3.01 0.95 21.37
N ASN A 144 -2.06 1.32 20.50
CA ASN A 144 -0.88 2.08 20.90
C ASN A 144 -1.22 3.54 21.24
N ILE A 145 -1.91 4.24 20.33
CA ILE A 145 -2.20 5.67 20.44
C ILE A 145 -3.17 5.95 21.59
N ALA A 146 -4.24 5.17 21.71
CA ALA A 146 -5.26 5.38 22.75
C ALA A 146 -4.91 4.72 24.08
N GLY A 147 -3.98 3.75 24.08
CA GLY A 147 -3.61 3.00 25.29
C GLY A 147 -3.07 3.89 26.41
N MET A 148 -2.12 4.77 26.11
CA MET A 148 -1.51 5.63 27.13
C MET A 148 -2.48 6.69 27.70
N PRO A 149 -3.21 7.49 26.89
CA PRO A 149 -4.21 8.41 27.42
C PRO A 149 -5.27 7.72 28.27
N PHE A 150 -5.72 6.53 27.87
CA PHE A 150 -6.68 5.73 28.62
C PHE A 150 -6.16 5.33 30.00
N LEU A 151 -4.93 4.81 30.09
CA LEU A 151 -4.28 4.45 31.35
C LEU A 151 -4.13 5.64 32.29
N VAL A 152 -3.70 6.79 31.77
CA VAL A 152 -3.56 8.03 32.55
C VAL A 152 -4.91 8.51 33.09
N THR A 153 -5.96 8.46 32.27
CA THR A 153 -7.32 8.85 32.66
C THR A 153 -7.83 7.98 33.81
N ILE A 154 -7.67 6.66 33.70
CA ILE A 154 -8.04 5.71 34.77
C ILE A 154 -7.23 5.98 36.05
N GLY A 155 -5.91 6.15 35.92
CA GLY A 155 -5.04 6.44 37.07
C GLY A 155 -5.43 7.74 37.78
N GLY A 156 -5.73 8.80 37.01
CA GLY A 156 -6.19 10.09 37.55
C GLY A 156 -7.52 9.97 38.30
N ILE A 157 -8.50 9.28 37.73
CA ILE A 157 -9.80 9.03 38.38
C ILE A 157 -9.60 8.22 39.67
N GLY A 158 -8.78 7.16 39.62
CA GLY A 158 -8.47 6.33 40.78
C GLY A 158 -7.86 7.13 41.92
N LEU A 159 -6.88 7.98 41.62
CA LEU A 159 -6.27 8.88 42.60
C LEU A 159 -7.26 9.90 43.18
N ALA A 160 -8.14 10.46 42.35
CA ALA A 160 -9.17 11.40 42.80
C ALA A 160 -10.14 10.75 43.79
N VAL A 161 -10.61 9.53 43.49
CA VAL A 161 -11.50 8.76 44.38
C VAL A 161 -10.78 8.39 45.68
N PHE A 162 -9.53 7.93 45.60
CA PHE A 162 -8.74 7.58 46.78
C PHE A 162 -8.52 8.78 47.70
N LYS A 163 -8.15 9.94 47.13
CA LYS A 163 -8.01 11.19 47.90
C LYS A 163 -9.33 11.61 48.55
N ARG A 164 -10.45 11.55 47.81
CA ARG A 164 -11.76 11.92 48.35
C ARG A 164 -12.16 11.07 49.55
N LYS A 165 -11.89 9.75 49.53
CA LYS A 165 -12.17 8.85 50.67
C LYS A 165 -11.31 9.16 51.90
N ARG A 166 -10.04 9.54 51.72
CA ARG A 166 -9.16 9.94 52.83
C ARG A 166 -9.51 11.28 53.45
N THR A 167 -9.92 12.26 52.64
CA THR A 167 -10.29 13.59 53.14
C THR A 167 -11.68 13.61 53.77
N ALA A 168 -12.61 12.75 53.33
CA ALA A 168 -13.94 12.61 53.93
C ALA A 168 -13.94 11.84 55.27
N ALA A 169 -12.84 11.16 55.62
CA ALA A 169 -12.66 10.46 56.89
C ALA A 169 -11.90 11.30 57.94
N ARG A 170 -11.75 12.61 57.70
CA ARG A 170 -11.15 13.57 58.62
C ARG A 170 -12.18 14.60 59.06
#